data_AF-M1LVL3-F1
#
_entry.id   AF-M1LVL3-F1
#
_cell.length_a   1.000
_cell.length_b   1.000
_cell.length_c   1.000
_cell.angle_alpha   90.00
_cell.angle_beta   90.00
_cell.angle_gamma   90.00
#
_symmetry.space_group_name_H-M   'P 1'
#
loop_
_entity.id
_entity.type
_entity.pdbx_description
1 polymer ?
#
loop_
_entity_poly.entity_id
_entity_poly.type
_entity_poly.pdbx_seq_one_letter_code
_entity_poly.pdbx_strand_id
1 'polypeptide(L)'
;MIETKFNLFDFENIILPNIYEKVNSKGETYYCINNFCGLNKKRYVEYSGIDLTNFEWDGNEVYICIDTESEIYSTLKVGLIAVNSWKNILKLKFPQVQFDIVMSISDGIEFGITPSVTLRLYAIRNEYHYVEADSIENFTQPVLIEQVI
;
A
#
# COMPACT_ATOMS: atom_id res chain seq x y z
N MET A 1 19.29 -2.57 -26.88
CA MET A 1 18.78 -1.50 -26.00
C MET A 1 17.27 -1.54 -26.03
N ILE A 2 16.66 -2.18 -25.03
CA ILE A 2 15.24 -1.98 -24.76
C ILE A 2 15.24 -0.87 -23.72
N GLU A 3 14.88 0.35 -24.11
CA GLU A 3 14.55 1.39 -23.13
C GLU A 3 13.29 0.91 -22.39
N THR A 4 13.46 0.33 -21.21
CA THR A 4 12.36 0.21 -20.25
C THR A 4 12.06 1.62 -19.74
N LYS A 5 11.20 2.32 -20.48
CA LYS A 5 10.61 3.59 -20.07
C LYS A 5 9.70 3.32 -18.87
N PHE A 6 10.27 3.40 -17.67
CA PHE A 6 9.45 3.63 -16.48
C PHE A 6 8.74 4.97 -16.67
N ASN A 7 7.42 4.96 -16.76
CA ASN A 7 6.63 6.14 -17.09
C ASN A 7 6.58 7.09 -15.89
N LEU A 8 6.91 8.37 -16.08
CA LEU A 8 6.85 9.39 -15.02
C LEU A 8 5.45 9.50 -14.38
N PHE A 9 4.38 9.25 -15.15
CA PHE A 9 3.02 9.26 -14.60
C PHE A 9 2.77 8.08 -13.66
N ASP A 10 3.36 6.92 -13.92
CA ASP A 10 3.24 5.77 -13.02
C ASP A 10 3.99 6.05 -11.71
N PHE A 11 5.14 6.70 -11.81
CA PHE A 11 5.91 7.17 -10.66
C PHE A 11 5.15 8.20 -9.81
N GLU A 12 4.50 9.16 -10.46
CA GLU A 12 3.68 10.17 -9.78
C GLU A 12 2.51 9.52 -9.04
N ASN A 13 1.78 8.58 -9.66
CA ASN A 13 0.66 7.89 -9.00
C ASN A 13 1.09 6.98 -7.83
N ILE A 14 2.33 6.49 -7.86
CA ILE A 14 2.92 5.72 -6.75
C ILE A 14 3.26 6.64 -5.58
N ILE A 15 3.91 7.78 -5.82
CA ILE A 15 4.38 8.67 -4.74
C ILE A 15 3.29 9.60 -4.24
N LEU A 16 2.47 10.13 -5.14
CA LEU A 16 1.38 11.07 -4.88
C LEU A 16 0.04 10.43 -5.23
N PRO A 17 -0.35 9.36 -4.53
CA PRO A 17 -1.56 8.65 -4.88
C PRO A 17 -2.80 9.50 -4.62
N ASN A 18 -3.85 9.23 -5.38
CA ASN A 18 -5.17 9.71 -5.02
C ASN A 18 -5.76 8.80 -3.94
N ILE A 19 -5.80 9.29 -2.70
CA ILE A 19 -6.47 8.62 -1.58
C ILE A 19 -7.83 9.28 -1.35
N TYR A 20 -8.88 8.48 -1.38
CA TYR A 20 -10.27 8.93 -1.22
C TYR A 20 -11.04 8.01 -0.27
N GLU A 21 -12.07 8.59 0.34
CA GLU A 21 -12.99 7.90 1.24
C GLU A 21 -14.24 7.42 0.49
N LYS A 22 -14.83 6.35 1.01
CA LYS A 22 -16.11 5.78 0.57
C LYS A 22 -16.88 5.26 1.77
N VAL A 23 -18.19 5.06 1.57
CA VAL A 23 -19.09 4.51 2.59
C VAL A 23 -19.67 3.20 2.09
N ASN A 24 -19.69 2.19 2.94
CA ASN A 24 -20.28 0.88 2.66
C ASN A 24 -21.82 0.91 2.76
N SER A 25 -22.50 -0.22 2.55
CA SER A 25 -23.97 -0.31 2.71
C SER A 25 -24.46 -0.16 4.16
N LYS A 26 -23.57 -0.23 5.15
CA LYS A 26 -23.85 -0.11 6.58
C LYS A 26 -23.58 1.29 7.14
N GLY A 27 -23.11 2.24 6.32
CA GLY A 27 -22.79 3.60 6.75
C GLY A 27 -21.38 3.78 7.31
N GLU A 28 -20.49 2.78 7.22
CA GLU A 28 -19.11 2.87 7.69
C GLU A 28 -18.15 3.27 6.57
N THR A 29 -17.15 4.07 6.95
CA THR A 29 -16.15 4.62 6.04
C THR A 29 -15.01 3.64 5.78
N TYR A 30 -14.56 3.59 4.52
CA TYR A 30 -13.35 2.91 4.09
C TYR A 30 -12.58 3.76 3.08
N TYR A 31 -11.30 3.43 2.91
CA TYR A 31 -10.32 4.25 2.21
C TYR A 31 -9.73 3.49 1.03
N CYS A 32 -9.62 4.19 -0.08
CA CYS A 32 -9.16 3.62 -1.33
C CYS A 32 -8.02 4.43 -1.90
N ILE A 33 -7.02 3.74 -2.44
CA ILE A 33 -5.89 4.32 -3.15
C ILE A 33 -6.03 4.11 -4.66
N ASN A 34 -5.80 5.15 -5.45
CA ASN A 34 -5.75 5.08 -6.91
C ASN A 34 -6.94 4.30 -7.51
N ASN A 35 -6.68 3.20 -8.22
CA ASN A 35 -7.69 2.36 -8.85
C ASN A 35 -8.20 1.21 -7.96
N PHE A 36 -7.81 1.14 -6.69
CA PHE A 36 -8.23 0.15 -5.68
C PHE A 36 -8.25 -1.28 -6.25
N CYS A 37 -7.11 -1.77 -6.77
CA CYS A 37 -6.95 -3.08 -7.43
C CYS A 37 -8.02 -3.44 -8.48
N GLY A 38 -8.71 -2.46 -9.07
CA GLY A 38 -9.86 -2.71 -9.94
C GLY A 38 -11.08 -3.34 -9.23
N LEU A 39 -11.06 -3.47 -7.90
CA LEU A 39 -12.18 -3.92 -7.05
C LEU A 39 -13.33 -2.90 -7.00
N ASN A 40 -13.14 -1.74 -7.62
CA ASN A 40 -14.08 -0.63 -7.68
C ASN A 40 -15.40 -0.89 -8.46
N LYS A 41 -15.72 -2.14 -8.80
CA LYS A 41 -16.88 -2.46 -9.67
C LYS A 41 -18.20 -2.64 -8.94
N LYS A 42 -18.21 -2.84 -7.62
CA LYS A 42 -19.48 -2.89 -6.86
C LYS A 42 -19.81 -1.51 -6.31
N ARG A 43 -21.02 -1.02 -6.61
CA ARG A 43 -21.53 0.29 -6.20
C ARG A 43 -21.68 0.40 -4.66
N TYR A 44 -21.83 -0.74 -3.98
CA TYR A 44 -21.90 -0.86 -2.53
C TYR A 44 -21.19 -2.15 -2.09
N VAL A 45 -20.38 -2.08 -1.03
CA VAL A 45 -19.78 -3.23 -0.35
C VAL A 45 -20.50 -3.45 0.99
N GLU A 46 -20.56 -4.69 1.48
CA GLU A 46 -21.30 -5.07 2.70
C GLU A 46 -20.40 -5.33 3.94
N TYR A 47 -19.08 -5.27 3.76
CA TYR A 47 -18.07 -5.46 4.82
C TYR A 47 -18.14 -4.35 5.88
N SER A 48 -17.84 -4.66 7.15
CA SER A 48 -17.88 -3.72 8.29
C SER A 48 -16.77 -4.00 9.30
N GLY A 49 -16.36 -2.98 10.07
CA GLY A 49 -15.36 -3.12 11.13
C GLY A 49 -14.06 -3.70 10.60
N ILE A 50 -13.55 -4.75 11.25
CA ILE A 50 -12.31 -5.45 10.85
C ILE A 50 -12.38 -5.96 9.40
N ASP A 51 -13.57 -6.33 8.90
CA ASP A 51 -13.70 -6.77 7.51
C ASP A 51 -13.38 -5.65 6.51
N LEU A 52 -13.62 -4.37 6.87
CA LEU A 52 -13.19 -3.25 6.03
C LEU A 52 -11.67 -3.10 6.05
N THR A 53 -11.01 -3.36 7.18
CA THR A 53 -9.54 -3.37 7.26
C THR A 53 -8.96 -4.46 6.34
N ASN A 54 -9.53 -5.66 6.34
CA ASN A 54 -9.14 -6.73 5.42
C ASN A 54 -9.41 -6.36 3.96
N PHE A 55 -10.58 -5.76 3.69
CA PHE A 55 -10.95 -5.31 2.35
C PHE A 55 -10.01 -4.23 1.80
N GLU A 56 -9.59 -3.30 2.65
CA GLU A 56 -8.61 -2.27 2.32
C GLU A 56 -7.23 -2.86 2.09
N TRP A 57 -6.79 -3.82 2.91
CA TRP A 57 -5.53 -4.54 2.71
C TRP A 57 -5.46 -5.18 1.32
N ASP A 58 -6.52 -5.88 0.92
CA ASP A 58 -6.60 -6.56 -0.38
C ASP A 58 -6.69 -5.58 -1.55
N GLY A 59 -7.39 -4.45 -1.35
CA GLY A 59 -7.69 -3.50 -2.42
C GLY A 59 -6.71 -2.35 -2.59
N ASN A 60 -5.93 -2.02 -1.55
CA ASN A 60 -4.97 -0.93 -1.56
C ASN A 60 -3.53 -1.41 -1.79
N GLU A 61 -3.33 -2.30 -2.76
CA GLU A 61 -2.00 -2.80 -3.11
C GLU A 61 -1.37 -2.00 -4.25
N VAL A 62 -0.13 -1.56 -4.07
CA VAL A 62 0.67 -0.90 -5.10
C VAL A 62 2.00 -1.63 -5.25
N TYR A 63 2.23 -2.18 -6.44
CA TYR A 63 3.45 -2.89 -6.80
C TYR A 63 4.45 -1.96 -7.50
N ILE A 64 5.70 -1.97 -7.04
CA ILE A 64 6.80 -1.16 -7.54
C ILE A 64 7.91 -2.11 -7.99
N CYS A 65 8.26 -2.09 -9.26
CA CYS A 65 9.32 -2.89 -9.85
C CYS A 65 10.01 -2.08 -10.94
N ILE A 66 11.30 -1.82 -10.80
CA ILE A 66 12.05 -0.99 -11.73
C ILE A 66 12.90 -1.91 -12.62
N ASP A 67 12.57 -1.98 -13.91
CA ASP A 67 13.19 -2.89 -14.89
C ASP A 67 14.58 -2.42 -15.37
N THR A 68 15.47 -2.14 -14.43
CA THR A 68 16.90 -1.95 -14.70
C THR A 68 17.67 -2.93 -13.82
N GLU A 69 18.38 -3.86 -14.46
CA GLU A 69 18.95 -5.13 -13.96
C GLU A 69 19.84 -5.10 -12.68
N SER A 70 19.83 -4.07 -11.82
CA SER A 70 20.74 -4.06 -10.67
C SER A 70 20.36 -3.30 -9.40
N GLU A 71 19.22 -2.63 -9.25
CA GLU A 71 19.05 -1.78 -8.05
C GLU A 71 17.78 -2.03 -7.25
N ILE A 72 17.79 -3.12 -6.48
CA ILE A 72 16.96 -3.27 -5.27
C ILE A 72 16.98 -1.99 -4.42
N TYR A 73 18.13 -1.30 -4.38
CA TYR A 73 18.29 -0.01 -3.73
C TYR A 73 17.41 1.09 -4.32
N SER A 74 17.26 1.14 -5.64
CA SER A 74 16.41 2.14 -6.30
C SER A 74 14.94 1.82 -6.07
N THR A 75 14.52 0.56 -6.22
CA THR A 75 13.15 0.13 -5.87
C THR A 75 12.83 0.44 -4.41
N LEU A 76 13.76 0.15 -3.49
CA LEU A 76 13.64 0.46 -2.07
C LEU A 76 13.51 1.97 -1.80
N LYS A 77 14.36 2.79 -2.42
CA LYS A 77 14.30 4.26 -2.28
C LYS A 77 12.94 4.80 -2.72
N VAL A 78 12.41 4.32 -3.83
CA VAL A 78 11.09 4.73 -4.32
C VAL A 78 10.00 4.31 -3.34
N GLY A 79 10.06 3.08 -2.84
CA GLY A 79 9.15 2.60 -1.80
C GLY A 79 9.16 3.49 -0.55
N LEU A 80 10.33 3.82 -0.02
CA LEU A 80 10.48 4.68 1.15
C LEU A 80 9.97 6.11 0.92
N ILE A 81 10.23 6.68 -0.27
CA ILE A 81 9.71 7.99 -0.66
C ILE A 81 8.19 7.96 -0.71
N ALA A 82 7.61 6.91 -1.29
CA ALA A 82 6.16 6.72 -1.37
C ALA A 82 5.53 6.58 0.03
N VAL A 83 6.08 5.73 0.91
CA VAL A 83 5.61 5.59 2.30
C VAL A 83 5.58 6.94 3.02
N ASN A 84 6.67 7.71 2.95
CA ASN A 84 6.74 9.02 3.59
C ASN A 84 5.73 10.02 2.99
N SER A 85 5.54 9.99 1.67
CA SER A 85 4.55 10.81 0.98
C SER A 85 3.12 10.45 1.39
N TRP A 86 2.77 9.16 1.37
CA TRP A 86 1.45 8.67 1.77
C TRP A 86 1.13 9.05 3.21
N LYS A 87 2.08 8.88 4.13
CA LYS A 87 1.96 9.31 5.53
C LYS A 87 1.57 10.79 5.63
N ASN A 88 2.25 11.66 4.89
CA ASN A 88 1.96 13.09 4.91
C ASN A 88 0.58 13.40 4.31
N ILE A 89 0.22 12.75 3.20
CA ILE A 89 -1.11 12.90 2.57
C ILE A 89 -2.22 12.48 3.53
N LEU A 90 -2.06 11.33 4.20
CA LEU A 90 -3.05 10.79 5.14
C LEU A 90 -3.21 11.69 6.37
N LYS A 91 -2.10 12.15 6.99
CA LYS A 91 -2.16 13.10 8.11
C LYS A 91 -2.88 14.40 7.77
N LEU A 92 -2.70 14.89 6.54
CA LEU A 92 -3.34 16.14 6.08
C LEU A 92 -4.83 15.93 5.75
N LYS A 93 -5.18 14.85 5.05
CA LYS A 93 -6.55 14.60 4.58
C LYS A 93 -7.46 14.00 5.65
N PHE A 94 -6.93 13.13 6.49
CA PHE A 94 -7.70 12.30 7.43
C PHE A 94 -7.09 12.33 8.84
N PRO A 95 -6.96 13.50 9.48
CA PRO A 95 -6.23 13.67 10.74
C PRO A 95 -6.85 12.97 11.97
N GLN A 96 -8.02 12.35 11.82
CA GLN A 96 -8.74 11.66 12.91
C GLN A 96 -8.80 10.14 12.69
N VAL A 97 -8.10 9.64 11.67
CA VAL A 97 -8.15 8.24 11.26
C VAL A 97 -6.75 7.69 11.35
N GLN A 98 -6.61 6.56 12.04
CA GLN A 98 -5.34 5.86 12.12
C GLN A 98 -5.19 4.91 10.94
N PHE A 99 -3.99 4.84 10.39
CA PHE A 99 -3.66 3.94 9.28
C PHE A 99 -2.36 3.20 9.53
N ASP A 100 -2.23 2.03 8.94
CA ASP A 100 -0.93 1.40 8.71
C ASP A 100 -0.61 1.45 7.22
N ILE A 101 0.62 1.85 6.91
CA ILE A 101 1.24 1.63 5.60
C ILE A 101 2.24 0.49 5.78
N VAL A 102 2.04 -0.60 5.03
CA VAL A 102 2.92 -1.77 5.07
C VAL A 102 3.70 -1.85 3.78
N MET A 103 5.02 -1.86 3.89
CA MET A 103 5.95 -2.04 2.77
C MET A 103 6.63 -3.40 2.91
N SER A 104 6.54 -4.23 1.88
CA SER A 104 7.24 -5.51 1.78
C SER A 104 8.23 -5.50 0.62
N ILE A 105 9.40 -6.10 0.80
CA ILE A 105 10.49 -6.10 -0.16
C ILE A 105 10.76 -7.53 -0.61
N SER A 106 10.78 -7.76 -1.93
CA SER A 106 11.23 -9.02 -2.52
C SER A 106 12.50 -8.77 -3.31
N ASP A 107 13.57 -9.51 -3.02
CA ASP A 107 14.81 -9.46 -3.80
C ASP A 107 14.71 -10.20 -5.14
N GLY A 108 13.62 -10.96 -5.34
CA GLY A 108 13.31 -11.70 -6.55
C GLY A 108 14.27 -12.86 -6.86
N ILE A 109 15.28 -13.12 -6.01
CA ILE A 109 16.36 -14.09 -6.27
C ILE A 109 15.79 -15.51 -6.35
N GLU A 110 14.92 -15.87 -5.40
CA GLU A 110 14.32 -17.21 -5.31
C GLU A 110 13.56 -17.62 -6.58
N PHE A 111 12.93 -16.66 -7.27
CA PHE A 111 12.10 -16.91 -8.44
C PHE A 111 12.70 -16.40 -9.75
N GLY A 112 13.93 -15.85 -9.72
CA GLY A 112 14.57 -15.25 -10.89
C GLY A 112 13.79 -14.06 -11.46
N ILE A 113 13.09 -13.32 -10.61
CA ILE A 113 12.30 -12.15 -10.98
C ILE A 113 13.01 -10.85 -10.57
N THR A 114 12.62 -9.73 -11.18
CA THR A 114 13.14 -8.41 -10.82
C THR A 114 12.79 -8.07 -9.36
N PRO A 115 13.71 -7.47 -8.57
CA PRO A 115 13.42 -7.00 -7.24
C PRO A 115 12.24 -6.03 -7.21
N SER A 116 11.39 -6.17 -6.19
CA SER A 116 10.16 -5.41 -6.10
C SER A 116 9.87 -4.96 -4.67
N VAL A 117 9.05 -3.91 -4.59
CA VAL A 117 8.45 -3.42 -3.36
C VAL A 117 6.94 -3.44 -3.53
N THR A 118 6.22 -3.96 -2.54
CA THR A 118 4.77 -3.89 -2.48
C THR A 118 4.34 -3.04 -1.29
N LEU A 119 3.56 -2.00 -1.56
CA LEU A 119 2.94 -1.14 -0.55
C LEU A 119 1.48 -1.54 -0.37
N ARG A 120 1.02 -1.57 0.89
CA ARG A 120 -0.38 -1.78 1.28
C ARG A 120 -0.79 -0.71 2.28
N LEU A 121 -2.07 -0.35 2.26
CA LEU A 121 -2.65 0.66 3.14
C LEU A 121 -4.00 0.18 3.68
N TYR A 122 -4.22 0.30 4.98
CA TYR A 122 -5.53 0.09 5.59
C TYR A 122 -5.74 1.01 6.79
N ALA A 123 -7.00 1.31 7.08
CA ALA A 123 -7.37 2.02 8.29
C ALA A 123 -7.45 1.04 9.46
N ILE A 124 -6.91 1.46 10.60
CA ILE A 124 -7.01 0.74 11.86
C ILE A 124 -8.41 0.96 12.44
N ARG A 125 -9.07 -0.13 12.81
CA ARG A 125 -10.43 -0.11 13.38
C ARG A 125 -10.45 -0.95 14.63
N ASN A 126 -10.97 -0.39 15.73
CA ASN A 126 -11.04 -1.07 17.02
C ASN A 126 -9.67 -1.61 17.47
N GLU A 127 -8.60 -0.82 17.29
CA GLU A 127 -7.20 -1.19 17.59
C GLU A 127 -6.69 -2.43 16.82
N TYR A 128 -7.40 -2.88 15.77
CA TYR A 128 -6.98 -4.02 14.97
C TYR A 128 -5.94 -3.60 13.92
N HIS A 129 -4.75 -4.19 14.02
CA HIS A 129 -3.68 -4.12 13.03
C HIS A 129 -3.65 -5.43 12.23
N TYR A 130 -3.64 -5.34 10.90
CA TYR A 130 -3.55 -6.54 10.04
C TYR A 130 -2.21 -7.25 10.20
N VAL A 131 -1.13 -6.47 10.36
CA VAL A 131 0.20 -6.99 10.66
C VAL A 131 0.56 -6.62 12.09
N GLU A 132 0.64 -7.62 12.96
CA GLU A 132 1.03 -7.41 14.37
C GLU A 132 2.55 -7.26 14.50
N ALA A 133 3.00 -6.29 15.29
CA ALA A 133 4.43 -6.03 15.49
C ALA A 133 5.19 -7.27 16.00
N ASP A 134 4.58 -8.02 16.90
CA ASP A 134 5.15 -9.24 17.50
C ASP A 134 5.24 -10.41 16.52
N SER A 135 4.61 -10.28 15.34
CA SER A 135 4.63 -11.28 14.27
C SER A 135 5.63 -10.96 13.15
N ILE A 136 6.31 -9.80 13.20
CA ILE A 136 7.23 -9.33 12.14
C ILE A 136 8.35 -10.34 11.88
N GLU A 137 8.86 -11.01 12.91
CA GLU A 137 9.93 -12.01 12.78
C GLU A 137 9.51 -13.26 11.98
N ASN A 138 8.20 -13.49 11.80
CA ASN A 138 7.69 -14.63 11.04
C ASN A 138 7.64 -14.36 9.52
N PHE A 139 7.87 -13.13 9.07
CA PHE A 139 7.92 -12.83 7.65
C PHE A 139 9.23 -13.30 7.04
N THR A 140 9.14 -14.09 5.97
CA THR A 140 10.29 -14.58 5.21
C THR A 140 10.99 -13.49 4.41
N GLN A 141 10.36 -12.33 4.27
CA GLN A 141 10.85 -11.18 3.52
C GLN A 141 10.88 -9.94 4.41
N PRO A 142 11.78 -8.96 4.15
CA PRO A 142 11.81 -7.72 4.91
C PRO A 142 10.49 -6.94 4.80
N VAL A 143 9.97 -6.50 5.94
CA VAL A 143 8.76 -5.69 6.06
C VAL A 143 9.04 -4.43 6.88
N LEU A 144 8.50 -3.30 6.43
CA LEU A 144 8.41 -2.06 7.18
C LEU A 144 6.93 -1.72 7.41
N ILE A 145 6.60 -1.34 8.63
CA ILE A 145 5.26 -0.88 9.01
C ILE A 145 5.40 0.56 9.48
N GLU A 146 4.65 1.46 8.85
CA GLU A 146 4.58 2.86 9.23
C GLU A 146 3.17 3.18 9.72
N GLN A 147 3.06 3.52 11.00
CA GLN A 147 1.79 3.92 11.60
C GLN A 147 1.54 5.42 11.41
N VAL A 148 0.35 5.73 10.91
CA VAL A 148 -0.13 7.11 10.75
C VAL A 148 -1.14 7.40 11.85
N ILE A 149 -0.68 8.15 12.86
CA ILE A 149 -1.47 8.64 14.00
C ILE A 149 -1.66 10.16 13.85
#